data_AF-A0A0V8CSC4-F1
#
_entry.id   AF-A0A0V8CSC4-F1
#
_cell.length_a   1.000
_cell.length_b   1.000
_cell.length_c   1.000
_cell.angle_alpha   90.00
_cell.angle_beta   90.00
_cell.angle_gamma   90.00
#
_symmetry.space_group_name_H-M   'P 1'
#
loop_
_entity.id
_entity.type
_entity.pdbx_description
1 polymer ?
#
loop_
_entity_poly.entity_id
_entity_poly.type
_entity_poly.pdbx_seq_one_letter_code
_entity_poly.pdbx_strand_id
1 'polypeptide(L)'
;MEILLKNKGTIMNYKFISWNIDSLNAALTGTSERAALSLAVVKNLAQAQPDVLAIQETKLPSTGPKKAHLEVLEELFKGYKIVWRSSVEPARKGYSGTMVLYKETLPEPVITFPEIDAPEPMDAEGRIITLEFPDFFVTTVYTPNAQEGLTRLDLRGIWDDNYRNYLTSLDAQKPVFACGDFNAAYTEIDLANPRGNHNSAGFTDQEREKFGQLLEAGFTDTFRQLHGQVEKFYEEGRSIYTWFAQRAKTSKLNNSGWRIDYWLVSNRLAQAIKVSEPLDSGERLDHVPILLEFEL
;
A
#
# COMPACT_ATOMS: atom_id res chain seq x y z
N MET A 1 -0.62 -29.69 16.86
CA MET A 1 -0.73 -29.03 18.18
C MET A 1 0.40 -29.54 19.06
N GLU A 2 1.65 -29.14 18.81
CA GLU A 2 2.83 -29.34 19.69
C GLU A 2 4.16 -28.85 19.06
N ILE A 3 4.22 -27.61 18.54
CA ILE A 3 5.52 -26.94 18.25
C ILE A 3 5.42 -25.45 18.56
N LEU A 4 4.94 -25.06 19.76
CA LEU A 4 4.93 -23.64 20.17
C LEU A 4 5.24 -23.40 21.65
N LEU A 5 5.84 -24.38 22.33
CA LEU A 5 6.33 -24.21 23.70
C LEU A 5 7.85 -24.34 23.73
N LYS A 6 8.56 -23.31 23.25
CA LYS A 6 9.97 -23.00 23.60
C LYS A 6 10.41 -21.69 22.95
N ASN A 7 9.93 -20.59 23.49
CA ASN A 7 10.72 -19.40 23.82
C ASN A 7 9.80 -18.44 24.58
N LYS A 8 10.12 -18.16 25.85
CA LYS A 8 9.59 -16.97 26.52
C LYS A 8 10.32 -15.74 25.95
N GLY A 9 10.13 -15.49 24.65
CA GLY A 9 10.54 -14.25 24.01
C GLY A 9 9.59 -13.14 24.44
N THR A 10 10.10 -11.91 24.52
CA THR A 10 9.26 -10.73 24.63
C THR A 10 8.43 -10.63 23.35
N ILE A 11 7.09 -10.67 23.48
CA ILE A 11 6.19 -10.40 22.35
C ILE A 11 6.45 -8.96 21.90
N MET A 12 6.79 -8.79 20.62
CA MET A 12 7.04 -7.48 20.03
C MET A 12 5.78 -7.00 19.33
N ASN A 13 5.34 -5.79 19.67
CA ASN A 13 4.24 -5.11 18.98
C ASN A 13 4.80 -4.29 17.84
N TYR A 14 4.24 -4.47 16.66
CA TYR A 14 4.61 -3.72 15.46
C TYR A 14 3.43 -2.89 14.96
N LYS A 15 3.75 -1.72 14.42
CA LYS A 15 2.82 -0.79 13.77
C LYS A 15 3.33 -0.46 12.38
N PHE A 16 2.66 -0.94 11.34
CA PHE A 16 2.97 -0.58 9.96
C PHE A 16 1.87 0.29 9.36
N ILE A 17 2.26 1.22 8.48
CA ILE A 17 1.34 2.08 7.76
C ILE A 17 1.70 2.07 6.27
N SER A 18 0.69 2.06 5.41
CA SER A 18 0.86 2.26 3.97
C SER A 18 -0.01 3.42 3.48
N TRP A 19 0.48 4.21 2.52
CA TRP A 19 -0.30 5.30 1.93
C TRP A 19 0.14 5.63 0.50
N ASN A 20 -0.78 5.59 -0.45
CA ASN A 20 -0.58 6.27 -1.73
C ASN A 20 -0.72 7.80 -1.49
N ILE A 21 0.37 8.53 -1.65
CA ILE A 21 0.41 9.97 -1.31
C ILE A 21 -0.13 10.88 -2.43
N ASP A 22 -0.24 10.35 -3.66
CA ASP A 22 -0.47 11.10 -4.89
C ASP A 22 0.44 12.34 -5.00
N SER A 23 1.75 12.09 -5.20
CA SER A 23 2.87 13.04 -5.28
C SER A 23 3.50 13.48 -3.96
N LEU A 24 4.74 13.02 -3.73
CA LEU A 24 5.58 13.44 -2.61
C LEU A 24 5.94 14.93 -2.70
N ASN A 25 6.23 15.44 -3.90
CA ASN A 25 6.55 16.86 -4.09
C ASN A 25 5.36 17.74 -3.70
N ALA A 26 4.14 17.38 -4.12
CA ALA A 26 2.94 18.13 -3.77
C ALA A 26 2.66 18.08 -2.27
N ALA A 27 2.85 16.91 -1.63
CA ALA A 27 2.58 16.74 -0.22
C ALA A 27 3.58 17.45 0.71
N LEU A 28 4.86 17.48 0.37
CA LEU A 28 5.90 18.01 1.26
C LEU A 28 6.29 19.46 0.99
N THR A 29 6.23 19.90 -0.26
CA THR A 29 6.76 21.22 -0.67
C THR A 29 5.77 22.05 -1.48
N GLY A 30 4.56 21.53 -1.71
CA GLY A 30 3.50 22.28 -2.37
C GLY A 30 2.95 23.40 -1.48
N THR A 31 2.38 24.43 -2.10
CA THR A 31 1.82 25.61 -1.42
C THR A 31 0.30 25.73 -1.58
N SER A 32 -0.35 24.75 -2.22
CA SER A 32 -1.81 24.73 -2.38
C SER A 32 -2.53 24.28 -1.11
N GLU A 33 -3.83 24.52 -1.04
CA GLU A 33 -4.68 23.99 0.04
C GLU A 33 -4.57 22.45 0.13
N ARG A 34 -4.60 21.75 -1.00
CA ARG A 34 -4.38 20.30 -1.06
C ARG A 34 -3.01 19.89 -0.49
N ALA A 35 -1.97 20.68 -0.75
CA ALA A 35 -0.63 20.41 -0.20
C ALA A 35 -0.63 20.56 1.33
N ALA A 36 -1.28 21.60 1.86
CA ALA A 36 -1.42 21.79 3.30
C ALA A 36 -2.18 20.62 3.97
N LEU A 37 -3.27 20.15 3.35
CA LEU A 37 -4.01 18.97 3.81
C LEU A 37 -3.14 17.70 3.78
N SER A 38 -2.38 17.49 2.70
CA SER A 38 -1.48 16.33 2.58
C SER A 38 -0.37 16.39 3.64
N LEU A 39 0.22 17.56 3.88
CA LEU A 39 1.23 17.75 4.92
C LEU A 39 0.66 17.50 6.32
N ALA A 40 -0.60 17.85 6.58
CA ALA A 40 -1.27 17.52 7.84
C ALA A 40 -1.38 15.99 8.04
N VAL A 41 -1.73 15.24 6.98
CA VAL A 41 -1.70 13.77 7.02
C VAL A 41 -0.29 13.26 7.33
N VAL A 42 0.75 13.76 6.64
CA VAL A 42 2.16 13.36 6.90
C VAL A 42 2.55 13.62 8.36
N LYS A 43 2.17 14.76 8.93
CA LYS A 43 2.43 15.08 10.35
C LYS A 43 1.73 14.11 11.30
N ASN A 44 0.48 13.73 11.01
CA ASN A 44 -0.24 12.73 11.81
C ASN A 44 0.44 11.36 11.74
N LEU A 45 0.93 10.96 10.55
CA LEU A 45 1.69 9.73 10.37
C LEU A 45 3.01 9.75 11.16
N ALA A 46 3.72 10.87 11.17
CA ALA A 46 4.93 11.03 11.98
C ALA A 46 4.63 10.91 13.48
N GLN A 47 3.52 11.48 13.96
CA GLN A 47 3.08 11.36 15.35
C GLN A 47 2.67 9.93 15.73
N ALA A 48 2.13 9.14 14.77
CA ALA A 48 1.78 7.75 15.00
C ALA A 48 3.00 6.84 15.21
N GLN A 49 4.20 7.31 14.83
CA GLN A 49 5.49 6.62 14.94
C GLN A 49 5.45 5.15 14.47
N PRO A 50 5.05 4.87 13.22
CA PRO A 50 5.03 3.52 12.70
C PRO A 50 6.44 2.92 12.63
N ASP A 51 6.58 1.63 12.86
CA ASP A 51 7.86 0.93 12.66
C ASP A 51 8.26 0.91 11.18
N VAL A 52 7.28 0.81 10.28
CA VAL A 52 7.43 0.94 8.82
C VAL A 52 6.30 1.79 8.25
N LEU A 53 6.66 2.79 7.43
CA LEU A 53 5.76 3.59 6.60
C LEU A 53 6.08 3.36 5.11
N ALA A 54 5.17 2.73 4.39
CA ALA A 54 5.24 2.56 2.95
C ALA A 54 4.46 3.66 2.22
N ILE A 55 5.06 4.24 1.19
CA ILE A 55 4.49 5.34 0.40
C ILE A 55 4.51 4.95 -1.08
N GLN A 56 3.35 5.03 -1.72
CA GLN A 56 3.16 4.78 -3.14
C GLN A 56 2.92 6.08 -3.91
N GLU A 57 3.11 6.03 -5.23
CA GLU A 57 2.88 7.14 -6.15
C GLU A 57 3.67 8.43 -5.79
N THR A 58 4.94 8.25 -5.44
CA THR A 58 5.82 9.35 -5.02
C THR A 58 6.03 10.41 -6.12
N LYS A 59 5.93 10.00 -7.40
CA LYS A 59 6.14 10.82 -8.61
C LYS A 59 7.47 11.57 -8.61
N LEU A 60 8.48 10.98 -7.99
CA LEU A 60 9.82 11.54 -7.96
C LEU A 60 10.48 11.47 -9.34
N PRO A 61 11.39 12.41 -9.66
CA PRO A 61 12.22 12.26 -10.85
C PRO A 61 13.10 11.01 -10.74
N SER A 62 13.67 10.57 -11.85
CA SER A 62 14.56 9.40 -11.90
C SER A 62 15.79 9.54 -10.99
N THR A 63 16.15 10.78 -10.63
CA THR A 63 17.24 11.09 -9.67
C THR A 63 16.83 10.97 -8.20
N GLY A 64 15.56 10.67 -7.90
CA GLY A 64 15.06 10.52 -6.53
C GLY A 64 14.58 11.84 -5.88
N PRO A 65 14.47 11.87 -4.54
CA PRO A 65 13.96 13.03 -3.81
C PRO A 65 14.94 14.21 -3.89
N LYS A 66 14.38 15.44 -3.91
CA LYS A 66 15.16 16.67 -3.78
C LYS A 66 15.59 16.85 -2.32
N LYS A 67 16.64 17.66 -2.09
CA LYS A 67 17.12 18.00 -0.74
C LYS A 67 15.99 18.49 0.19
N ALA A 68 15.11 19.37 -0.30
CA ALA A 68 13.98 19.88 0.47
C ALA A 68 12.97 18.80 0.89
N HIS A 69 12.82 17.72 0.11
CA HIS A 69 11.98 16.58 0.52
C HIS A 69 12.62 15.85 1.71
N LEU A 70 13.93 15.59 1.62
CA LEU A 70 14.68 14.89 2.66
C LEU A 70 14.71 15.70 3.96
N GLU A 71 14.96 17.01 3.88
CA GLU A 71 14.95 17.90 5.06
C GLU A 71 13.63 17.83 5.83
N VAL A 72 12.48 17.87 5.12
CA VAL A 72 11.15 17.75 5.75
C VAL A 72 10.94 16.35 6.35
N LEU A 73 11.33 15.28 5.64
CA LEU A 73 11.16 13.92 6.13
C LEU A 73 12.05 13.63 7.34
N GLU A 74 13.31 14.08 7.33
CA GLU A 74 14.24 13.94 8.45
C GLU A 74 13.78 14.73 9.69
N GLU A 75 13.16 15.90 9.48
CA GLU A 75 12.58 16.68 10.58
C GLU A 75 11.40 15.96 11.24
N LEU A 76 10.49 15.41 10.42
CA LEU A 76 9.25 14.78 10.89
C LEU A 76 9.48 13.33 11.40
N PHE A 77 10.33 12.57 10.73
CA PHE A 77 10.59 11.14 10.99
C PHE A 77 12.02 10.94 11.51
N LYS A 78 12.36 11.59 12.62
CA LYS A 78 13.66 11.42 13.27
C LYS A 78 13.91 9.98 13.69
N GLY A 79 15.09 9.45 13.38
CA GLY A 79 15.46 8.06 13.66
C GLY A 79 14.84 7.06 12.67
N TYR A 80 14.49 7.51 11.46
CA TYR A 80 14.05 6.63 10.38
C TYR A 80 15.07 6.65 9.24
N LYS A 81 15.27 5.49 8.64
CA LYS A 81 15.94 5.35 7.34
C LYS A 81 14.91 5.49 6.24
N ILE A 82 15.33 6.05 5.10
CA ILE A 82 14.48 6.31 3.94
C ILE A 82 15.08 5.57 2.74
N VAL A 83 14.27 4.76 2.08
CA VAL A 83 14.60 4.15 0.79
C VAL A 83 13.52 4.44 -0.23
N TRP A 84 13.90 4.55 -1.50
CA TRP A 84 12.96 4.86 -2.58
C TRP A 84 13.33 4.15 -3.87
N ARG A 85 12.33 4.02 -4.74
CA ARG A 85 12.49 3.56 -6.12
C ARG A 85 11.69 4.50 -7.01
N SER A 86 12.36 5.15 -7.94
CA SER A 86 11.73 6.04 -8.92
C SER A 86 11.46 5.29 -10.22
N SER A 87 10.52 5.80 -11.02
CA SER A 87 10.40 5.42 -12.43
C SER A 87 11.61 5.93 -13.23
N VAL A 88 12.19 5.06 -14.05
CA VAL A 88 13.41 5.28 -14.85
C VAL A 88 13.19 4.85 -16.29
N GLU A 89 14.04 5.28 -17.23
CA GLU A 89 13.96 4.83 -18.64
C GLU A 89 14.00 3.29 -18.72
N PRO A 90 13.18 2.64 -19.57
CA PRO A 90 12.32 3.21 -20.61
C PRO A 90 10.94 3.71 -20.14
N ALA A 91 10.63 3.63 -18.84
CA ALA A 91 9.39 4.15 -18.28
C ALA A 91 9.38 5.68 -18.20
N ARG A 92 8.17 6.24 -18.10
CA ARG A 92 7.95 7.69 -17.97
C ARG A 92 8.60 8.23 -16.69
N LYS A 93 9.40 9.29 -16.79
CA LYS A 93 9.97 10.01 -15.63
C LYS A 93 8.88 10.76 -14.84
N GLY A 94 9.06 10.86 -13.52
CA GLY A 94 8.10 11.58 -12.65
C GLY A 94 6.72 10.92 -12.57
N TYR A 95 6.67 9.61 -12.80
CA TYR A 95 5.47 8.77 -12.75
C TYR A 95 5.68 7.69 -11.69
N SER A 96 4.58 7.16 -11.13
CA SER A 96 4.63 6.03 -10.19
C SER A 96 5.62 6.32 -9.02
N GLY A 97 6.46 5.36 -8.67
CA GLY A 97 7.50 5.46 -7.65
C GLY A 97 7.00 5.08 -6.26
N THR A 98 7.89 4.47 -5.50
CA THR A 98 7.64 3.98 -4.14
C THR A 98 8.71 4.47 -3.19
N MET A 99 8.38 4.55 -1.91
CA MET A 99 9.29 4.94 -0.83
C MET A 99 8.91 4.18 0.44
N VAL A 100 9.91 3.78 1.23
CA VAL A 100 9.70 3.17 2.55
C VAL A 100 10.54 3.93 3.56
N LEU A 101 9.91 4.33 4.65
CA LEU A 101 10.58 4.82 5.86
C LEU A 101 10.47 3.75 6.93
N TYR A 102 11.55 3.45 7.64
CA TYR A 102 11.53 2.48 8.73
C TYR A 102 12.42 2.92 9.88
N LYS A 103 12.05 2.58 11.12
CA LYS A 103 12.82 2.98 12.30
C LYS A 103 14.22 2.36 12.28
N GLU A 104 15.23 3.18 12.57
CA GLU A 104 16.63 2.77 12.76
C GLU A 104 16.84 1.78 13.91
N THR A 105 15.88 1.68 14.83
CA THR A 105 15.89 0.73 15.94
C THR A 105 15.53 -0.69 15.53
N LEU A 106 14.96 -0.90 14.34
CA LEU A 106 14.72 -2.24 13.81
C LEU A 106 16.04 -2.87 13.35
N PRO A 107 16.12 -4.22 13.32
CA PRO A 107 17.24 -4.89 12.65
C PRO A 107 17.38 -4.39 11.21
N GLU A 108 18.61 -4.19 10.74
CA GLU A 108 18.86 -3.72 9.38
C GLU A 108 18.31 -4.72 8.35
N PRO A 109 17.35 -4.32 7.50
CA PRO A 109 16.82 -5.24 6.50
C PRO A 109 17.74 -5.32 5.28
N VAL A 110 17.68 -6.43 4.56
CA VAL A 110 18.16 -6.47 3.18
C VAL A 110 17.12 -5.79 2.29
N ILE A 111 17.53 -4.79 1.53
CA ILE A 111 16.61 -3.97 0.72
C ILE A 111 16.78 -4.33 -0.75
N THR A 112 15.66 -4.65 -1.41
CA THR A 112 15.63 -5.04 -2.82
C THR A 112 14.60 -4.23 -3.62
N PHE A 113 14.88 -4.09 -4.92
CA PHE A 113 14.06 -3.39 -5.89
C PHE A 113 13.70 -4.37 -7.02
N PRO A 114 12.75 -5.29 -6.78
CA PRO A 114 12.54 -6.43 -7.65
C PRO A 114 12.06 -6.01 -9.04
N GLU A 115 12.58 -6.69 -10.05
CA GLU A 115 11.98 -6.80 -11.38
C GLU A 115 11.34 -8.18 -11.43
N ILE A 116 10.05 -8.25 -11.80
CA ILE A 116 9.23 -9.47 -11.70
C ILE A 116 8.92 -10.04 -13.08
N ASP A 117 9.74 -9.72 -14.09
CA ASP A 117 9.50 -10.02 -15.50
C ASP A 117 8.16 -9.44 -16.01
N ALA A 118 7.78 -8.27 -15.49
CA ALA A 118 6.55 -7.60 -15.88
C ALA A 118 6.60 -7.06 -17.32
N PRO A 119 5.44 -6.89 -17.99
CA PRO A 119 5.42 -6.29 -19.32
C PRO A 119 6.10 -4.92 -19.37
N GLU A 120 6.93 -4.68 -20.38
CA GLU A 120 7.62 -3.40 -20.53
C GLU A 120 6.60 -2.24 -20.65
N PRO A 121 6.80 -1.10 -19.94
CA PRO A 121 7.97 -0.74 -19.13
C PRO A 121 7.74 -0.92 -17.61
N MET A 122 6.85 -1.81 -17.17
CA MET A 122 6.33 -1.83 -15.79
C MET A 122 7.39 -2.07 -14.70
N ASP A 123 8.41 -2.88 -14.96
CA ASP A 123 9.52 -3.07 -14.02
C ASP A 123 10.38 -1.81 -13.84
N ALA A 124 10.46 -0.96 -14.87
CA ALA A 124 11.14 0.33 -14.81
C ALA A 124 10.27 1.44 -14.18
N GLU A 125 8.99 1.19 -13.87
CA GLU A 125 8.07 2.19 -13.30
C GLU A 125 8.26 2.39 -11.78
N GLY A 126 9.17 1.68 -11.11
CA GLY A 126 9.51 1.89 -9.70
C GLY A 126 8.42 1.46 -8.71
N ARG A 127 7.73 0.36 -9.01
CA ARG A 127 6.49 -0.04 -8.35
C ARG A 127 6.64 -0.88 -7.09
N ILE A 128 7.80 -1.50 -6.85
CA ILE A 128 8.00 -2.43 -5.73
C ILE A 128 9.29 -2.11 -4.98
N ILE A 129 9.21 -2.13 -3.65
CA ILE A 129 10.34 -2.17 -2.72
C ILE A 129 10.08 -3.30 -1.72
N THR A 130 11.09 -4.10 -1.42
CA THR A 130 11.00 -5.17 -0.41
C THR A 130 12.12 -5.05 0.60
N LEU A 131 11.76 -5.03 1.88
CA LEU A 131 12.63 -5.07 3.04
C LEU A 131 12.56 -6.48 3.64
N GLU A 132 13.69 -7.16 3.70
CA GLU A 132 13.82 -8.46 4.36
C GLU A 132 14.39 -8.26 5.76
N PHE A 133 13.54 -8.39 6.77
CA PHE A 133 13.94 -8.45 8.17
C PHE A 133 14.32 -9.89 8.56
N PRO A 134 14.89 -10.12 9.76
CA PRO A 134 15.25 -11.47 10.21
C PRO A 134 14.08 -12.47 10.13
N ASP A 135 12.89 -12.06 10.56
CA ASP A 135 11.74 -12.97 10.73
C ASP A 135 10.67 -12.85 9.63
N PHE A 136 10.64 -11.77 8.87
CA PHE A 136 9.61 -11.51 7.86
C PHE A 136 10.08 -10.58 6.74
N PHE A 137 9.34 -10.59 5.62
CA PHE A 137 9.43 -9.57 4.59
C PHE A 137 8.35 -8.50 4.79
N VAL A 138 8.70 -7.24 4.51
CA VAL A 138 7.73 -6.17 4.25
C VAL A 138 7.93 -5.72 2.82
N THR A 139 6.89 -5.80 2.01
CA THR A 139 6.92 -5.35 0.62
C THR A 139 5.81 -4.35 0.36
N THR A 140 6.14 -3.31 -0.40
CA THR A 140 5.15 -2.34 -0.87
C THR A 140 5.03 -2.39 -2.37
N VAL A 141 3.79 -2.27 -2.87
CA VAL A 141 3.48 -2.26 -4.30
C VAL A 141 2.61 -1.05 -4.65
N TYR A 142 2.88 -0.47 -5.82
CA TYR A 142 1.94 0.37 -6.55
C TYR A 142 1.59 -0.33 -7.86
N THR A 143 0.49 -1.07 -7.87
CA THR A 143 0.09 -1.91 -8.99
C THR A 143 -0.30 -1.05 -10.21
N PRO A 144 0.03 -1.44 -11.46
CA PRO A 144 -0.40 -0.71 -12.65
C PRO A 144 -1.92 -0.60 -12.76
N ASN A 145 -2.43 0.61 -12.97
CA ASN A 145 -3.83 0.81 -13.31
C ASN A 145 -4.11 0.38 -14.78
N ALA A 146 -5.24 -0.29 -15.02
CA ALA A 146 -5.65 -0.74 -16.37
C ALA A 146 -5.94 0.40 -17.37
N GLN A 147 -5.92 1.66 -16.89
CA GLN A 147 -6.16 2.91 -17.61
C GLN A 147 -7.59 3.08 -18.11
N GLU A 148 -7.92 4.33 -18.47
CA GLU A 148 -9.17 4.65 -19.15
C GLU A 148 -9.29 3.83 -20.45
N GLY A 149 -10.50 3.32 -20.72
CA GLY A 149 -10.75 2.43 -21.85
C GLY A 149 -10.10 1.04 -21.74
N LEU A 150 -9.58 0.66 -20.56
CA LEU A 150 -8.97 -0.65 -20.29
C LEU A 150 -7.75 -0.98 -21.18
N THR A 151 -7.06 0.05 -21.66
CA THR A 151 -5.96 -0.07 -22.64
C THR A 151 -4.75 -0.85 -22.12
N ARG A 152 -4.60 -1.01 -20.80
CA ARG A 152 -3.54 -1.81 -20.16
C ARG A 152 -4.06 -3.09 -19.49
N LEU A 153 -5.33 -3.48 -19.65
CA LEU A 153 -5.92 -4.59 -18.90
C LEU A 153 -5.20 -5.93 -19.12
N ASP A 154 -4.87 -6.29 -20.37
CA ASP A 154 -4.16 -7.53 -20.66
C ASP A 154 -2.75 -7.54 -20.04
N LEU A 155 -2.03 -6.42 -20.14
CA LEU A 155 -0.71 -6.27 -19.53
C LEU A 155 -0.79 -6.30 -18.00
N ARG A 156 -1.86 -5.74 -17.43
CA ARG A 156 -2.16 -5.80 -16.00
C ARG A 156 -2.39 -7.25 -15.54
N GLY A 157 -3.09 -8.07 -16.33
CA GLY A 157 -3.26 -9.49 -16.01
C GLY A 157 -1.94 -10.25 -15.90
N ILE A 158 -0.99 -9.98 -16.81
CA ILE A 158 0.37 -10.57 -16.75
C ILE A 158 1.14 -10.06 -15.53
N TRP A 159 1.05 -8.75 -15.24
CA TRP A 159 1.62 -8.17 -14.02
C TRP A 159 1.12 -8.89 -12.76
N ASP A 160 -0.19 -9.12 -12.65
CA ASP A 160 -0.78 -9.74 -11.46
C ASP A 160 -0.30 -11.18 -11.27
N ASP A 161 -0.15 -11.94 -12.36
CA ASP A 161 0.39 -13.31 -12.30
C ASP A 161 1.85 -13.32 -11.82
N ASN A 162 2.66 -12.42 -12.37
CA ASN A 162 4.06 -12.30 -11.99
C ASN A 162 4.24 -11.80 -10.56
N TYR A 163 3.41 -10.84 -10.13
CA TYR A 163 3.47 -10.32 -8.76
C TYR A 163 3.02 -11.38 -7.75
N ARG A 164 2.00 -12.17 -8.07
CA ARG A 164 1.61 -13.33 -7.25
C ARG A 164 2.76 -14.34 -7.14
N ASN A 165 3.41 -14.69 -8.25
CA ASN A 165 4.58 -15.57 -8.23
C ASN A 165 5.70 -15.00 -7.36
N TYR A 166 5.98 -13.70 -7.49
CA TYR A 166 6.95 -13.01 -6.65
C TYR A 166 6.61 -13.12 -5.16
N LEU A 167 5.38 -12.78 -4.76
CA LEU A 167 4.95 -12.88 -3.36
C LEU A 167 5.04 -14.32 -2.82
N THR A 168 4.61 -15.32 -3.60
CA THR A 168 4.74 -16.73 -3.19
C THR A 168 6.20 -17.17 -3.05
N SER A 169 7.13 -16.62 -3.84
CA SER A 169 8.57 -16.91 -3.72
C SER A 169 9.19 -16.32 -2.45
N LEU A 170 8.68 -15.17 -1.98
CA LEU A 170 9.06 -14.61 -0.69
C LEU A 170 8.47 -15.45 0.44
N ASP A 171 7.18 -15.80 0.35
CA ASP A 171 6.50 -16.62 1.36
C ASP A 171 7.07 -18.05 1.45
N ALA A 172 7.70 -18.57 0.40
CA ALA A 172 8.44 -19.83 0.52
C ALA A 172 9.63 -19.74 1.51
N GLN A 173 10.16 -18.52 1.74
CA GLN A 173 11.35 -18.29 2.56
C GLN A 173 10.99 -17.78 3.97
N LYS A 174 10.21 -16.70 4.06
CA LYS A 174 9.76 -16.09 5.33
C LYS A 174 8.36 -15.52 5.15
N PRO A 175 7.57 -15.38 6.23
CA PRO A 175 6.28 -14.73 6.14
C PRO A 175 6.37 -13.31 5.57
N VAL A 176 5.32 -12.87 4.88
CA VAL A 176 5.29 -11.63 4.12
C VAL A 176 4.16 -10.75 4.65
N PHE A 177 4.47 -9.46 4.82
CA PHE A 177 3.52 -8.37 4.91
C PHE A 177 3.59 -7.56 3.61
N ALA A 178 2.60 -7.71 2.74
CA ALA A 178 2.49 -6.99 1.47
C ALA A 178 1.49 -5.85 1.59
N CYS A 179 1.87 -4.64 1.17
CA CYS A 179 1.02 -3.46 1.29
C CYS A 179 1.03 -2.55 0.07
N GLY A 180 0.05 -1.65 0.00
CA GLY A 180 0.03 -0.55 -0.95
C GLY A 180 -1.26 -0.49 -1.73
N ASP A 181 -1.21 0.21 -2.85
CA ASP A 181 -2.34 0.39 -3.77
C ASP A 181 -2.30 -0.69 -4.84
N PHE A 182 -3.24 -1.63 -4.73
CA PHE A 182 -3.39 -2.76 -5.64
C PHE A 182 -4.22 -2.41 -6.88
N ASN A 183 -4.75 -1.18 -6.97
CA ASN A 183 -5.59 -0.72 -8.08
C ASN A 183 -6.70 -1.73 -8.43
N ALA A 184 -7.31 -2.36 -7.42
CA ALA A 184 -8.41 -3.32 -7.59
C ALA A 184 -9.28 -3.36 -6.33
N ALA A 185 -10.60 -3.16 -6.48
CA ALA A 185 -11.58 -3.48 -5.46
C ALA A 185 -12.01 -4.94 -5.67
N TYR A 186 -11.83 -5.82 -4.68
CA TYR A 186 -11.98 -7.26 -4.89
C TYR A 186 -13.44 -7.68 -5.11
N THR A 187 -14.34 -7.22 -4.25
CA THR A 187 -15.76 -7.61 -4.24
C THR A 187 -16.68 -6.39 -4.32
N GLU A 188 -17.97 -6.60 -4.58
CA GLU A 188 -18.94 -5.49 -4.69
C GLU A 188 -19.04 -4.63 -3.42
N ILE A 189 -18.71 -5.21 -2.25
CA ILE A 189 -18.69 -4.48 -0.99
C ILE A 189 -17.44 -3.60 -0.82
N ASP A 190 -16.46 -3.69 -1.74
CA ASP A 190 -15.23 -2.91 -1.71
C ASP A 190 -15.33 -1.58 -2.47
N LEU A 191 -16.51 -1.22 -3.00
CA LEU A 191 -16.74 0.09 -3.60
C LEU A 191 -18.21 0.53 -3.49
N ALA A 192 -18.44 1.84 -3.48
CA ALA A 192 -19.78 2.39 -3.26
C ALA A 192 -20.78 2.20 -4.42
N ASN A 193 -20.29 1.99 -5.64
CA ASN A 193 -21.12 1.84 -6.84
C ASN A 193 -20.61 0.70 -7.74
N PRO A 194 -20.74 -0.59 -7.33
CA PRO A 194 -20.24 -1.73 -8.10
C PRO A 194 -20.87 -1.82 -9.49
N ARG A 195 -22.20 -1.68 -9.57
CA ARG A 195 -22.95 -1.79 -10.85
C ARG A 195 -22.49 -0.79 -11.90
N GLY A 196 -22.22 0.46 -11.50
CA GLY A 196 -21.75 1.49 -12.42
C GLY A 196 -20.29 1.35 -12.83
N ASN A 197 -19.52 0.52 -12.13
CA ASN A 197 -18.06 0.41 -12.30
C ASN A 197 -17.59 -0.97 -12.74
N HIS A 198 -18.48 -1.93 -13.01
CA HIS A 198 -18.15 -3.29 -13.45
C HIS A 198 -17.19 -3.35 -14.66
N ASN A 199 -17.20 -2.30 -15.50
CA ASN A 199 -16.33 -2.19 -16.68
C ASN A 199 -15.31 -1.05 -16.56
N SER A 200 -15.07 -0.55 -15.35
CA SER A 200 -14.06 0.47 -15.05
C SER A 200 -12.77 -0.19 -14.57
N ALA A 201 -11.63 0.42 -14.89
CA ALA A 201 -10.34 0.01 -14.32
C ALA A 201 -10.41 -0.03 -12.79
N GLY A 202 -9.93 -1.12 -12.21
CA GLY A 202 -9.99 -1.43 -10.79
C GLY A 202 -11.22 -2.22 -10.34
N PHE A 203 -12.20 -2.50 -11.21
CA PHE A 203 -13.36 -3.34 -10.87
C PHE A 203 -13.83 -4.23 -12.03
N THR A 204 -12.95 -4.51 -13.00
CA THR A 204 -13.24 -5.52 -14.04
C THR A 204 -13.25 -6.93 -13.45
N ASP A 205 -13.95 -7.86 -14.08
CA ASP A 205 -13.95 -9.27 -13.66
C ASP A 205 -12.54 -9.86 -13.68
N GLN A 206 -11.71 -9.47 -14.65
CA GLN A 206 -10.32 -9.91 -14.78
C GLN A 206 -9.46 -9.45 -13.60
N GLU A 207 -9.53 -8.16 -13.22
CA GLU A 207 -8.76 -7.63 -12.07
C GLU A 207 -9.20 -8.29 -10.76
N ARG A 208 -10.52 -8.52 -10.60
CA ARG A 208 -11.09 -9.18 -9.42
C ARG A 208 -10.69 -10.65 -9.32
N GLU A 209 -10.73 -11.37 -10.43
CA GLU A 209 -10.28 -12.77 -10.52
C GLU A 209 -8.79 -12.88 -10.16
N LYS A 210 -7.94 -12.01 -10.72
CA LYS A 210 -6.51 -11.99 -10.41
C LYS A 210 -6.23 -11.69 -8.93
N PHE A 211 -6.98 -10.77 -8.32
CA PHE A 211 -6.88 -10.51 -6.89
C PHE A 211 -7.33 -11.72 -6.06
N GLY A 212 -8.41 -12.40 -6.44
CA GLY A 212 -8.85 -13.65 -5.80
C GLY A 212 -7.80 -14.74 -5.85
N GLN A 213 -7.18 -14.95 -7.02
CA GLN A 213 -6.08 -15.90 -7.20
C GLN A 213 -4.87 -15.57 -6.30
N LEU A 214 -4.60 -14.29 -6.04
CA LEU A 214 -3.56 -13.89 -5.09
C LEU A 214 -3.91 -14.32 -3.65
N LEU A 215 -5.15 -14.14 -3.21
CA LEU A 215 -5.57 -14.60 -1.88
C LEU A 215 -5.49 -16.13 -1.77
N GLU A 216 -5.99 -16.84 -2.79
CA GLU A 216 -5.93 -18.31 -2.87
C GLU A 216 -4.49 -18.85 -2.85
N ALA A 217 -3.51 -18.06 -3.31
CA ALA A 217 -2.09 -18.42 -3.30
C ALA A 217 -1.42 -18.37 -1.91
N GLY A 218 -2.17 -18.13 -0.84
CA GLY A 218 -1.66 -18.21 0.53
C GLY A 218 -1.63 -16.87 1.28
N PHE A 219 -2.40 -15.89 0.82
CA PHE A 219 -2.45 -14.55 1.40
C PHE A 219 -3.83 -14.21 1.93
N THR A 220 -3.85 -13.53 3.08
CA THR A 220 -5.08 -13.08 3.74
C THR A 220 -5.21 -11.57 3.66
N ASP A 221 -6.37 -11.09 3.23
CA ASP A 221 -6.80 -9.70 3.38
C ASP A 221 -7.10 -9.42 4.86
N THR A 222 -6.21 -8.65 5.50
CA THR A 222 -6.26 -8.44 6.96
C THR A 222 -7.48 -7.65 7.40
N PHE A 223 -7.94 -6.69 6.59
CA PHE A 223 -9.13 -5.90 6.89
C PHE A 223 -10.37 -6.81 6.87
N ARG A 224 -10.51 -7.63 5.82
CA ARG A 224 -11.65 -8.56 5.71
C ARG A 224 -11.60 -9.68 6.73
N GLN A 225 -10.42 -10.08 7.18
CA GLN A 225 -10.30 -11.03 8.27
C GLN A 225 -10.83 -10.48 9.61
N LEU A 226 -10.50 -9.22 9.94
CA LEU A 226 -10.91 -8.62 11.21
C LEU A 226 -12.35 -8.11 11.20
N HIS A 227 -12.79 -7.49 10.11
CA HIS A 227 -14.09 -6.82 10.04
C HIS A 227 -15.13 -7.58 9.21
N GLY A 228 -14.76 -8.70 8.59
CA GLY A 228 -15.67 -9.50 7.78
C GLY A 228 -16.21 -8.75 6.56
N GLN A 229 -17.47 -9.00 6.23
CA GLN A 229 -18.14 -8.47 5.03
C GLN A 229 -18.88 -7.15 5.31
N VAL A 230 -18.39 -6.31 6.23
CA VAL A 230 -18.94 -4.97 6.48
C VAL A 230 -18.92 -4.11 5.21
N GLU A 231 -19.97 -3.32 5.02
CA GLU A 231 -20.17 -2.46 3.86
C GLU A 231 -20.14 -0.98 4.27
N LYS A 232 -19.50 -0.14 3.45
CA LYS A 232 -19.38 1.32 3.59
C LYS A 232 -18.65 1.79 4.85
N PHE A 233 -19.05 1.32 6.02
CA PHE A 233 -18.48 1.68 7.32
C PHE A 233 -18.20 0.41 8.13
N TYR A 234 -17.00 0.29 8.70
CA TYR A 234 -16.65 -0.83 9.60
C TYR A 234 -16.97 -0.53 11.06
N GLU A 235 -17.01 0.77 11.40
CA GLU A 235 -17.50 1.31 12.67
C GLU A 235 -18.25 2.62 12.40
N GLU A 236 -18.97 3.14 13.39
CA GLU A 236 -19.73 4.38 13.24
C GLU A 236 -18.83 5.53 12.78
N GLY A 237 -19.10 6.06 11.59
CA GLY A 237 -18.33 7.14 10.97
C GLY A 237 -16.96 6.73 10.40
N ARG A 238 -16.57 5.45 10.46
CA ARG A 238 -15.28 4.94 9.96
C ARG A 238 -15.45 4.19 8.65
N SER A 239 -15.03 4.81 7.55
CA SER A 239 -15.18 4.25 6.20
C SER A 239 -14.31 3.01 5.99
N ILE A 240 -14.81 2.04 5.21
CA ILE A 240 -13.99 0.93 4.70
C ILE A 240 -13.14 1.31 3.49
N TYR A 241 -13.51 2.41 2.81
CA TYR A 241 -12.90 2.79 1.54
C TYR A 241 -11.61 3.54 1.78
N THR A 242 -10.64 3.26 0.92
CA THR A 242 -9.30 3.82 1.02
C THR A 242 -9.03 4.86 -0.05
N TRP A 243 -9.85 4.92 -1.10
CA TRP A 243 -9.75 5.86 -2.21
C TRP A 243 -11.06 6.59 -2.52
N PHE A 244 -10.98 7.89 -2.79
CA PHE A 244 -12.12 8.75 -3.11
C PHE A 244 -11.79 9.68 -4.28
N ALA A 245 -12.60 9.62 -5.34
CA ALA A 245 -12.38 10.38 -6.56
C ALA A 245 -12.23 11.90 -6.31
N GLN A 246 -11.07 12.46 -6.64
CA GLN A 246 -10.80 13.90 -6.49
C GLN A 246 -11.70 14.80 -7.34
N ARG A 247 -12.15 14.32 -8.51
CA ARG A 247 -13.02 15.08 -9.43
C ARG A 247 -14.41 15.32 -8.83
N ALA A 248 -14.87 14.43 -7.95
CA ALA A 248 -16.13 14.55 -7.24
C ALA A 248 -15.84 15.01 -5.80
N LYS A 249 -15.87 16.32 -5.55
CA LYS A 249 -15.51 16.91 -4.23
C LYS A 249 -16.31 16.34 -3.05
N THR A 250 -17.52 15.84 -3.31
CA THR A 250 -18.41 15.25 -2.32
C THR A 250 -18.19 13.74 -2.11
N SER A 251 -17.26 13.10 -2.85
CA SER A 251 -17.04 11.65 -2.79
C SER A 251 -16.76 11.17 -1.37
N LYS A 252 -15.80 11.77 -0.67
CA LYS A 252 -15.48 11.40 0.71
C LYS A 252 -16.57 11.77 1.71
N LEU A 253 -17.19 12.95 1.56
CA LEU A 253 -18.31 13.39 2.40
C LEU A 253 -19.51 12.43 2.33
N ASN A 254 -19.79 11.91 1.13
CA ASN A 254 -20.87 10.95 0.90
C ASN A 254 -20.45 9.49 1.12
N ASN A 255 -19.21 9.26 1.55
CA ASN A 255 -18.60 7.94 1.64
C ASN A 255 -18.74 7.12 0.33
N SER A 256 -18.54 7.77 -0.81
CA SER A 256 -18.59 7.18 -2.15
C SER A 256 -17.17 6.88 -2.63
N GLY A 257 -16.55 5.83 -2.08
CA GLY A 257 -15.17 5.46 -2.33
C GLY A 257 -14.98 4.03 -2.83
N TRP A 258 -13.72 3.63 -2.89
CA TRP A 258 -13.23 2.30 -3.25
C TRP A 258 -12.19 1.86 -2.22
N ARG A 259 -12.13 0.58 -1.89
CA ARG A 259 -11.07 -0.03 -1.10
C ARG A 259 -10.10 -0.70 -2.08
N ILE A 260 -9.00 -0.01 -2.37
CA ILE A 260 -7.97 -0.46 -3.32
C ILE A 260 -6.58 -0.51 -2.69
N ASP A 261 -6.46 -0.05 -1.43
CA ASP A 261 -5.26 -0.14 -0.64
C ASP A 261 -5.40 -1.29 0.36
N TYR A 262 -4.41 -2.18 0.43
CA TYR A 262 -4.50 -3.40 1.23
C TYR A 262 -3.26 -3.62 2.07
N TRP A 263 -3.46 -4.29 3.22
CA TRP A 263 -2.46 -5.14 3.82
C TRP A 263 -2.86 -6.60 3.54
N LEU A 264 -1.99 -7.31 2.84
CA LEU A 264 -2.09 -8.75 2.61
C LEU A 264 -0.96 -9.43 3.39
N VAL A 265 -1.27 -10.46 4.14
CA VAL A 265 -0.28 -11.19 4.93
C VAL A 265 -0.27 -12.66 4.58
N SER A 266 0.87 -13.32 4.69
CA SER A 266 0.92 -14.77 4.61
C SER A 266 -0.08 -15.38 5.58
N ASN A 267 -0.80 -16.43 5.16
CA ASN A 267 -1.84 -17.06 5.99
C ASN A 267 -1.35 -17.50 7.38
N ARG A 268 -0.06 -17.86 7.51
CA ARG A 268 0.58 -18.21 8.78
C ARG A 268 0.77 -17.05 9.76
N LEU A 269 0.59 -15.80 9.33
CA LEU A 269 0.59 -14.59 10.18
C LEU A 269 -0.80 -14.01 10.41
N ALA A 270 -1.82 -14.53 9.75
CA ALA A 270 -3.19 -14.02 9.81
C ALA A 270 -3.72 -13.84 11.25
N GLN A 271 -3.35 -14.75 12.17
CA GLN A 271 -3.78 -14.70 13.57
C GLN A 271 -2.97 -13.74 14.46
N ALA A 272 -1.82 -13.26 13.97
CA ALA A 272 -0.99 -12.28 14.67
C ALA A 272 -1.56 -10.85 14.57
N ILE A 273 -2.43 -10.61 13.59
CA ILE A 273 -2.98 -9.28 13.30
C ILE A 273 -4.00 -8.88 14.36
N LYS A 274 -3.83 -7.68 14.92
CA LYS A 274 -4.70 -7.09 15.95
C LYS A 274 -5.55 -5.94 15.41
N VAL A 275 -4.98 -5.14 14.52
CA VAL A 275 -5.64 -3.97 13.91
C VAL A 275 -5.32 -3.94 12.43
N SER A 276 -6.32 -3.64 11.59
CA SER A 276 -6.15 -3.45 10.14
C SER A 276 -7.21 -2.49 9.63
N GLU A 277 -6.91 -1.19 9.56
CA GLU A 277 -7.94 -0.16 9.40
C GLU A 277 -7.49 1.03 8.53
N PRO A 278 -8.39 1.63 7.74
CA PRO A 278 -8.17 2.95 7.16
C PRO A 278 -8.04 4.02 8.26
N LEU A 279 -7.03 4.87 8.14
CA LEU A 279 -6.79 6.01 9.03
C LEU A 279 -7.55 7.25 8.55
N ASP A 280 -7.90 8.11 9.50
CA ASP A 280 -8.49 9.40 9.19
C ASP A 280 -7.43 10.33 8.57
N SER A 281 -7.75 10.85 7.39
CA SER A 281 -6.95 11.81 6.63
C SER A 281 -7.61 13.20 6.57
N GLY A 282 -8.62 13.45 7.40
CA GLY A 282 -9.38 14.70 7.44
C GLY A 282 -10.03 15.00 6.10
N GLU A 283 -9.90 16.23 5.61
CA GLU A 283 -10.48 16.66 4.33
C GLU A 283 -9.65 16.25 3.10
N ARG A 284 -8.46 15.66 3.28
CA ARG A 284 -7.64 15.19 2.16
C ARG A 284 -8.42 14.11 1.39
N LEU A 285 -8.78 14.41 0.15
CA LEU A 285 -9.40 13.47 -0.80
C LEU A 285 -8.38 12.46 -1.34
N ASP A 286 -8.77 11.63 -2.33
CA ASP A 286 -7.94 10.59 -2.94
C ASP A 286 -7.71 9.41 -2.01
N HIS A 287 -6.46 9.02 -1.72
CA HIS A 287 -6.18 7.91 -0.82
C HIS A 287 -6.09 8.32 0.66
N VAL A 288 -6.50 7.41 1.53
CA VAL A 288 -6.30 7.49 2.98
C VAL A 288 -5.20 6.49 3.40
N PRO A 289 -4.38 6.78 4.42
CA PRO A 289 -3.42 5.80 4.93
C PRO A 289 -4.12 4.58 5.52
N ILE A 290 -3.50 3.40 5.47
CA ILE A 290 -4.00 2.17 6.10
C ILE A 290 -3.02 1.67 7.16
N LEU A 291 -3.53 1.39 8.35
CA LEU A 291 -2.81 0.90 9.52
C LEU A 291 -2.86 -0.63 9.59
N LEU A 292 -1.75 -1.22 10.02
CA LEU A 292 -1.67 -2.61 10.48
C LEU A 292 -0.95 -2.64 11.82
N GLU A 293 -1.54 -3.29 12.83
CA GLU A 293 -0.85 -3.61 14.09
C GLU A 293 -0.89 -5.11 14.35
N PHE A 294 0.23 -5.67 14.81
CA PHE A 294 0.37 -7.11 15.03
C PHE A 294 1.43 -7.45 16.09
N GLU A 295 1.38 -8.68 16.59
CA GLU A 295 2.26 -9.22 17.61
C GLU A 295 3.09 -10.40 17.07
N LEU A 296 4.42 -10.38 17.22
CA LEU A 296 5.32 -11.51 16.91
C LEU A 296 6.19 -11.91 18.11
#